data_AF-A0A5U0QW38-F1
#
_entry.id   AF-A0A5U0QW38-F1
#
_cell.length_a   1.000
_cell.length_b   1.000
_cell.length_c   1.000
_cell.angle_alpha   90.00
_cell.angle_beta   90.00
_cell.angle_gamma   90.00
#
_symmetry.space_group_name_H-M   'P 1'
#
loop_
_entity.id
_entity.type
_entity.pdbx_description
1 polymer ?
#
loop_
_entity_poly.entity_id
_entity_poly.type
_entity_poly.pdbx_seq_one_letter_code
_entity_poly.pdbx_strand_id
1 'polypeptide(L)'
;MDLQRKEISDIIIVGKIGFIDNLYVTYLPAALKKAGLNAKFVESNDKHFTTDWAPLYLQTGIEGEGYDRRIKLYLTRESLPPWKSKADNYLSCSFETRTYVRDKSSSKKEADYFREQMDRVVTSIQTQFNKIKSSS
;
A
#
# COMPACT_ATOMS: atom_id res chain seq x y z
N MET A 1 -34.01 6.48 -3.95
CA MET A 1 -32.65 6.02 -4.26
C MET A 1 -32.12 5.34 -3.02
N ASP A 2 -32.09 4.02 -3.01
CA ASP A 2 -31.50 3.27 -1.91
C ASP A 2 -29.99 3.51 -1.93
N LEU A 3 -29.47 4.08 -0.85
CA LEU A 3 -28.04 4.23 -0.61
C LEU A 3 -27.45 2.82 -0.47
N GLN A 4 -26.92 2.26 -1.56
CA GLN A 4 -26.16 1.03 -1.50
C GLN A 4 -24.94 1.26 -0.59
N ARG A 5 -24.84 0.47 0.48
CA ARG A 5 -23.68 0.43 1.36
C ARG A 5 -22.46 0.15 0.48
N LYS A 6 -21.57 1.13 0.31
CA LYS A 6 -20.30 0.95 -0.43
C LYS A 6 -19.61 -0.28 0.14
N GLU A 7 -19.17 -1.20 -0.71
CA GLU A 7 -18.33 -2.31 -0.32
C GLU A 7 -17.10 -1.76 0.41
N ILE A 8 -17.09 -1.90 1.74
CA ILE A 8 -15.97 -1.49 2.58
C ILE A 8 -14.88 -2.51 2.30
N SER A 9 -13.80 -2.07 1.66
CA SER A 9 -12.61 -2.90 1.50
C SER A 9 -11.88 -2.98 2.84
N ASP A 10 -11.15 -4.07 3.11
CA ASP A 10 -10.32 -4.16 4.31
C ASP A 10 -9.15 -3.16 4.25
N ILE A 11 -8.65 -2.91 3.03
CA ILE A 11 -7.60 -1.93 2.76
C ILE A 11 -7.77 -1.26 1.40
N ILE A 12 -7.43 0.03 1.33
CA ILE A 12 -7.23 0.74 0.07
C ILE A 12 -5.75 1.00 -0.16
N ILE A 13 -5.27 0.66 -1.36
CA ILE A 13 -3.90 0.92 -1.80
C ILE A 13 -3.92 2.12 -2.74
N VAL A 14 -3.30 3.22 -2.31
CA VAL A 14 -3.23 4.49 -3.02
C VAL A 14 -1.83 4.68 -3.56
N GLY A 15 -1.70 4.83 -4.88
CA GLY A 15 -0.39 5.03 -5.48
C GLY A 15 -0.42 5.49 -6.92
N LYS A 16 0.77 5.80 -7.45
CA LYS A 16 0.91 6.07 -8.88
C LYS A 16 0.76 4.77 -9.67
N ILE A 17 0.05 4.85 -10.79
CA ILE A 17 -0.13 3.76 -11.76
C ILE A 17 1.20 3.04 -12.01
N GLY A 18 2.32 3.73 -12.28
CA GLY A 18 3.61 3.04 -12.50
C GLY A 18 4.20 2.23 -11.33
N PHE A 19 3.76 2.45 -10.08
CA PHE A 19 4.15 1.61 -8.93
C PHE A 19 3.11 0.51 -8.65
N ILE A 20 1.83 0.79 -8.91
CA ILE A 20 0.74 -0.20 -8.80
C ILE A 20 0.81 -1.22 -9.95
N ASP A 21 1.07 -0.76 -11.16
CA ASP A 21 1.11 -1.51 -12.41
C ASP A 21 2.48 -2.12 -12.70
N ASN A 22 3.56 -1.75 -12.00
CA ASN A 22 4.91 -2.15 -12.46
C ASN A 22 5.94 -2.64 -11.44
N LEU A 23 5.53 -2.99 -10.23
CA LEU A 23 6.30 -3.96 -9.45
C LEU A 23 5.44 -5.16 -9.30
N TYR A 24 5.94 -6.37 -9.52
CA TYR A 24 5.37 -7.46 -8.73
C TYR A 24 3.84 -7.53 -8.82
N VAL A 25 3.28 -7.28 -10.01
CA VAL A 25 1.89 -6.86 -10.29
C VAL A 25 0.86 -7.88 -9.81
N THR A 26 1.33 -9.06 -9.44
CA THR A 26 0.54 -10.09 -8.76
C THR A 26 0.89 -10.29 -7.29
N TYR A 27 2.10 -9.96 -6.82
CA TYR A 27 2.54 -10.38 -5.49
C TYR A 27 1.79 -9.70 -4.36
N LEU A 28 1.75 -8.36 -4.29
CA LEU A 28 1.04 -7.70 -3.19
C LEU A 28 -0.48 -7.99 -3.26
N PRO A 29 -1.17 -7.84 -4.42
CA PRO A 29 -2.57 -8.26 -4.53
C PRO A 29 -2.81 -9.73 -4.17
N ALA A 30 -1.97 -10.67 -4.64
CA ALA A 30 -2.14 -12.09 -4.35
C ALA A 30 -1.78 -12.45 -2.91
N ALA A 31 -0.79 -11.79 -2.31
CA ALA A 31 -0.40 -11.99 -0.92
C ALA A 31 -1.50 -11.49 0.02
N LEU A 32 -2.12 -10.35 -0.28
CA LEU A 32 -3.30 -9.84 0.44
C LEU A 32 -4.49 -10.80 0.30
N LYS A 33 -4.77 -11.26 -0.92
CA LYS A 33 -5.83 -12.26 -1.16
C LYS A 33 -5.57 -13.57 -0.41
N LYS A 34 -4.33 -14.08 -0.41
CA LYS A 34 -3.91 -15.27 0.34
C LYS A 34 -4.04 -15.07 1.86
N ALA A 35 -3.84 -13.84 2.32
CA ALA A 35 -4.05 -13.42 3.70
C ALA A 35 -5.54 -13.19 4.06
N GLY A 36 -6.46 -13.38 3.11
CA GLY A 36 -7.91 -13.19 3.30
C GLY A 36 -8.34 -11.72 3.40
N LEU A 37 -7.54 -10.80 2.86
CA LEU A 37 -7.81 -9.36 2.89
C LEU A 37 -8.37 -8.89 1.54
N ASN A 38 -9.51 -8.21 1.56
CA ASN A 38 -10.07 -7.53 0.40
C ASN A 38 -9.40 -6.17 0.22
N ALA A 39 -8.59 -6.06 -0.84
CA ALA A 39 -7.87 -4.85 -1.18
C ALA A 39 -8.47 -4.18 -2.43
N LYS A 40 -8.62 -2.85 -2.38
CA LYS A 40 -8.99 -2.03 -3.53
C LYS A 40 -7.84 -1.10 -3.91
N PHE A 41 -7.49 -1.08 -5.20
CA PHE A 41 -6.43 -0.23 -5.74
C PHE A 41 -7.04 1.03 -6.33
N VAL A 42 -6.42 2.18 -6.05
CA VAL A 42 -6.86 3.48 -6.53
C VAL A 42 -5.67 4.34 -6.95
N GLU A 43 -5.86 5.17 -7.97
CA GLU A 43 -4.81 6.08 -8.41
C GLU A 43 -4.68 7.28 -7.45
N SER A 44 -3.45 7.74 -7.23
CA SER A 44 -3.17 8.89 -6.34
C SER A 44 -3.83 10.22 -6.74
N ASN A 45 -4.38 10.34 -7.95
CA ASN A 45 -5.12 11.52 -8.42
C ASN A 45 -6.62 11.45 -8.09
N ASP A 46 -7.12 10.28 -7.70
CA ASP A 46 -8.53 10.11 -7.43
C ASP A 46 -8.88 10.84 -6.14
N LYS A 47 -9.98 11.60 -6.17
CA LYS A 47 -10.55 12.30 -5.02
C LYS A 47 -11.14 11.33 -3.97
N HIS A 48 -10.60 10.12 -3.85
CA HIS A 48 -10.97 9.10 -2.87
C HIS A 48 -10.48 9.42 -1.44
N PHE A 49 -9.82 10.56 -1.28
CA PHE A 49 -9.31 11.08 -0.02
C PHE A 49 -10.38 11.53 1.01
N THR A 50 -11.69 11.45 0.70
CA THR A 50 -12.74 12.05 1.55
C THR A 50 -13.81 11.06 2.07
N THR A 51 -13.56 9.75 2.17
CA THR A 51 -14.59 8.83 2.68
C THR A 51 -14.06 7.51 3.27
N ASP A 52 -14.77 6.97 4.28
CA ASP A 52 -14.56 5.70 5.02
C ASP A 52 -14.72 4.43 4.16
N TRP A 53 -13.95 4.29 3.09
CA TRP A 53 -14.06 3.11 2.21
C TRP A 53 -13.27 1.91 2.71
N ALA A 54 -12.34 2.14 3.63
CA ALA A 54 -11.59 1.10 4.33
C ALA A 54 -11.11 1.61 5.70
N PRO A 55 -10.90 0.71 6.67
CA PRO A 55 -10.30 1.05 7.96
C PRO A 55 -8.77 1.27 7.88
N LEU A 56 -8.14 0.86 6.78
CA LEU A 56 -6.71 1.03 6.53
C LEU A 56 -6.44 1.52 5.10
N TYR A 57 -5.39 2.33 4.97
CA TYR A 57 -4.88 2.85 3.71
C TYR A 57 -3.38 2.57 3.62
N LEU A 58 -2.93 2.02 2.49
CA LEU A 58 -1.51 1.88 2.15
C LEU A 58 -1.18 2.88 1.05
N GLN A 59 -0.38 3.89 1.37
CA GLN A 59 -0.08 4.99 0.46
C GLN A 59 1.39 4.97 0.04
N THR A 60 1.64 5.29 -1.24
CA THR A 60 3.00 5.45 -1.77
C THR A 60 3.41 6.92 -1.72
N GLY A 61 4.53 7.23 -1.08
CA GLY A 61 5.21 8.52 -1.20
C GLY A 61 6.58 8.37 -1.85
N ILE A 62 7.05 9.42 -2.52
CA ILE A 62 8.39 9.47 -3.11
C ILE A 62 9.27 10.34 -2.20
N GLU A 63 10.37 9.78 -1.71
CA GLU A 63 11.42 10.50 -0.98
C GLU A 63 12.68 10.61 -1.86
N GLY A 64 13.40 11.73 -1.77
CA GLY A 64 14.67 11.96 -2.49
C GLY A 64 14.53 12.55 -3.89
N GLU A 65 15.67 12.82 -4.53
CA GLU A 65 15.77 13.46 -5.85
C GLU A 65 16.59 12.62 -6.82
N GLY A 66 16.34 12.79 -8.13
CA GLY A 66 17.10 12.11 -9.18
C GLY A 66 17.13 10.58 -9.07
N TYR A 67 18.34 10.01 -9.13
CA TYR A 67 18.57 8.56 -9.08
C TYR A 67 18.43 7.96 -7.68
N ASP A 68 18.47 8.79 -6.63
CA ASP A 68 18.32 8.36 -5.23
C ASP A 68 16.86 8.37 -4.76
N ARG A 69 15.91 8.58 -5.68
CA ARG A 69 14.49 8.51 -5.37
C ARG A 69 14.12 7.14 -4.82
N ARG A 70 13.44 7.13 -3.69
CA ARG A 70 12.86 5.95 -3.06
C ARG A 70 11.35 6.09 -3.00
N ILE A 71 10.62 5.01 -3.22
CA ILE A 71 9.22 4.94 -2.79
C ILE A 71 9.18 4.41 -1.37
N LYS A 72 8.44 5.12 -0.53
CA LYS A 72 8.10 4.70 0.82
C LYS A 72 6.64 4.35 0.89
N LEU A 73 6.35 3.26 1.58
CA LEU A 73 4.99 2.84 1.86
C LEU A 73 4.60 3.32 3.24
N TYR A 74 3.39 3.86 3.33
CA TYR A 74 2.82 4.36 4.56
C TYR A 74 1.51 3.65 4.81
N LEU A 75 1.43 2.92 5.92
CA LEU A 75 0.19 2.29 6.36
C LEU A 75 -0.46 3.22 7.38
N THR A 76 -1.64 3.76 7.06
CA THR A 76 -2.36 4.77 7.83
C THR A 76 -3.81 4.35 8.04
N ARG A 77 -4.48 4.95 9.03
CA ARG A 77 -5.95 4.89 9.19
C ARG A 77 -6.66 6.03 8.47
N GLU A 78 -5.91 7.05 8.09
CA GLU A 78 -6.42 8.20 7.36
C GLU A 78 -6.28 7.98 5.86
N SER A 79 -7.27 8.47 5.13
CA SER A 79 -7.24 8.53 3.68
C SER A 79 -6.18 9.52 3.17
N LEU A 80 -5.84 10.56 3.94
CA LEU A 80 -4.95 11.64 3.53
C LEU A 80 -3.49 11.22 3.38
N PRO A 81 -2.73 11.84 2.46
CA PRO A 81 -1.32 11.56 2.32
C PRO A 81 -0.53 11.84 3.61
N PRO A 82 0.41 10.96 3.97
CA PRO A 82 1.21 11.05 5.20
C PRO A 82 2.19 12.24 5.21
N TRP A 83 2.39 12.92 4.07
CA TRP A 83 3.11 14.20 4.02
C TRP A 83 2.19 15.41 4.21
N LYS A 84 0.86 15.20 4.20
CA LYS A 84 -0.16 16.22 4.49
C LYS A 84 -0.75 16.09 5.89
N SER A 85 -0.67 14.92 6.52
CA SER A 85 -1.06 14.71 7.92
C SER A 85 0.08 14.10 8.74
N LYS A 86 0.09 14.33 10.06
CA LYS A 86 0.99 13.62 11.00
C LYS A 86 0.48 12.19 11.27
N ALA A 87 -0.06 11.51 10.27
CA ALA A 87 -0.62 10.18 10.45
C ALA A 87 0.47 9.23 10.96
N ASP A 88 0.10 8.42 11.95
CA ASP A 88 0.93 7.31 12.38
C ASP A 88 1.25 6.42 11.17
N ASN A 89 2.54 6.26 10.89
CA ASN A 89 2.98 5.30 9.90
C ASN A 89 3.33 3.98 10.58
N TYR A 90 2.49 2.97 10.37
CA TYR A 90 2.68 1.64 10.96
C TYR A 90 3.66 0.75 10.17
N LEU A 91 4.34 1.30 9.16
CA LEU A 91 5.24 0.57 8.27
C LEU A 91 6.49 1.41 7.91
N SER A 92 7.67 0.88 8.22
CA SER A 92 8.92 1.42 7.68
C SER A 92 9.40 0.53 6.53
N CYS A 93 9.04 0.90 5.30
CA CYS A 93 9.39 0.17 4.09
C CYS A 93 9.70 1.15 2.96
N SER A 94 10.87 1.00 2.33
CA SER A 94 11.31 1.85 1.23
C SER A 94 12.01 1.05 0.13
N PHE A 95 11.74 1.40 -1.14
CA PHE A 95 12.31 0.77 -2.32
C PHE A 95 12.98 1.82 -3.21
N GLU A 96 14.14 1.49 -3.78
CA GLU A 96 14.76 2.34 -4.79
C GLU A 96 13.91 2.40 -6.07
N THR A 97 13.89 3.55 -6.73
CA THR A 97 13.08 3.76 -7.94
C THR A 97 13.36 2.76 -9.05
N ARG A 98 14.62 2.41 -9.24
CA ARG A 98 15.01 1.42 -10.25
C ARG A 98 14.46 0.01 -10.02
N THR A 99 14.18 -0.37 -8.77
CA THR A 99 13.66 -1.71 -8.45
C THR A 99 12.22 -1.88 -8.94
N TYR A 100 11.57 -0.75 -9.24
CA TYR A 100 10.12 -0.67 -9.22
C TYR A 100 9.51 -0.15 -10.53
N VAL A 101 10.33 0.49 -11.35
CA VAL A 101 9.97 0.94 -12.70
C VAL A 101 10.33 -0.12 -13.76
N ARG A 102 10.84 -1.28 -13.34
CA ARG A 102 11.29 -2.36 -14.23
C ARG A 102 10.31 -3.54 -14.16
N ASP A 103 9.95 -4.05 -15.33
CA ASP A 103 9.06 -5.22 -15.47
C ASP A 103 9.66 -6.51 -14.87
N LYS A 104 10.96 -6.54 -14.59
CA LYS A 104 11.67 -7.67 -13.95
C LYS A 104 12.81 -7.22 -13.05
N SER A 105 13.03 -7.99 -11.99
CA SER A 105 14.20 -7.84 -11.11
C SER A 105 15.51 -8.13 -11.86
N SER A 106 16.59 -7.45 -11.47
CA SER A 106 17.93 -7.62 -12.04
C SER A 106 18.73 -8.78 -11.41
N SER A 107 18.30 -9.29 -10.26
CA SER A 107 18.96 -10.40 -9.57
C SER A 107 18.03 -11.15 -8.62
N LYS A 108 18.36 -12.41 -8.31
CA LYS A 108 17.63 -13.18 -7.29
C LYS A 108 17.60 -12.46 -5.93
N LYS A 109 18.72 -11.84 -5.53
CA LYS A 109 18.84 -11.11 -4.26
C LYS A 109 17.85 -9.93 -4.16
N GLU A 110 17.75 -9.14 -5.23
CA GLU A 110 16.77 -8.05 -5.30
C GLU A 110 15.34 -8.61 -5.26
N ALA A 111 15.10 -9.72 -5.97
CA ALA A 111 13.79 -10.33 -6.00
C ALA A 111 13.33 -10.87 -4.63
N ASP A 112 14.23 -11.51 -3.90
CA ASP A 112 13.96 -12.07 -2.57
C ASP A 112 13.77 -10.95 -1.54
N TYR A 113 14.58 -9.90 -1.59
CA TYR A 113 14.44 -8.74 -0.71
C TYR A 113 13.06 -8.08 -0.86
N PHE A 114 12.60 -7.86 -2.10
CA PHE A 114 11.29 -7.25 -2.28
C PHE A 114 10.15 -8.15 -1.78
N ARG A 115 10.21 -9.48 -1.99
CA ARG A 115 9.19 -10.40 -1.46
C ARG A 115 9.12 -10.33 0.05
N GLU A 116 10.28 -10.35 0.72
CA GLU A 116 10.38 -10.19 2.16
C GLU A 116 9.74 -8.88 2.63
N GLN A 117 10.01 -7.77 1.94
CA GLN A 117 9.39 -6.49 2.29
C GLN A 117 7.87 -6.49 2.07
N MET A 118 7.35 -7.10 1.00
CA MET A 118 5.91 -7.23 0.80
C MET A 118 5.23 -8.11 1.85
N ASP A 119 5.86 -9.21 2.25
CA ASP A 119 5.34 -10.08 3.32
C ASP A 119 5.29 -9.31 4.65
N ARG A 120 6.28 -8.46 4.92
CA ARG A 120 6.24 -7.51 6.06
C ARG A 120 5.09 -6.52 5.94
N VAL A 121 4.81 -5.99 4.74
CA VAL A 121 3.64 -5.11 4.51
C VAL A 121 2.34 -5.84 4.87
N VAL A 122 2.14 -7.05 4.35
CA VAL A 122 0.94 -7.85 4.63
C VAL A 122 0.81 -8.14 6.13
N THR A 123 1.90 -8.52 6.79
CA THR A 123 1.92 -8.78 8.24
C THR A 123 1.54 -7.54 9.05
N SER A 124 2.06 -6.37 8.67
CA SER A 124 1.69 -5.09 9.31
C SER A 124 0.22 -4.78 9.13
N ILE A 125 -0.34 -4.99 7.93
CA ILE A 125 -1.77 -4.78 7.66
C ILE A 125 -2.62 -5.70 8.54
N GLN A 126 -2.33 -7.00 8.56
CA GLN A 126 -3.07 -7.97 9.39
C GLN A 126 -3.00 -7.60 10.87
N THR A 127 -1.82 -7.21 11.35
CA THR A 127 -1.61 -6.78 12.75
C THR A 127 -2.48 -5.58 13.09
N GLN A 128 -2.50 -4.57 12.23
CA GLN A 128 -3.32 -3.37 12.48
C GLN A 128 -4.81 -3.68 12.38
N PHE A 129 -5.21 -4.51 11.43
CA PHE A 129 -6.60 -4.91 11.26
C PHE A 129 -7.12 -5.71 12.47
N ASN A 130 -6.33 -6.64 12.99
CA ASN A 130 -6.65 -7.38 14.22
C ASN A 130 -6.79 -6.46 15.43
N LYS A 131 -5.89 -5.47 15.58
CA LYS A 131 -6.00 -4.47 16.66
C LYS A 131 -7.28 -3.66 16.58
N ILE A 132 -7.70 -3.27 15.37
CA ILE A 132 -8.97 -2.55 15.15
C ILE A 132 -10.16 -3.43 15.57
N LYS A 133 -10.17 -4.70 15.14
CA LYS A 133 -11.23 -5.67 15.52
C LYS A 133 -11.29 -5.93 17.02
N SER A 134 -10.15 -6.06 17.70
CA SER A 134 -10.10 -6.28 19.15
C SER A 134 -10.49 -5.05 19.99
N SER A 135 -10.54 -3.87 19.36
CA SER A 135 -10.88 -2.60 20.02
C SER A 135 -12.31 -2.13 19.70
N SER A 136 -13.07 -2.90 18.90
CA SER A 136 -14.47 -2.66 18.53
C SER A 136 -15.39 -3.55 19.36
#